data_AF-A0A844GBS9-F1
#
_entry.id   AF-A0A844GBS9-F1
#
_cell.length_a   1.000
_cell.length_b   1.000
_cell.length_c   1.000
_cell.angle_alpha   90.00
_cell.angle_beta   90.00
_cell.angle_gamma   90.00
#
_symmetry.space_group_name_H-M   'P 1'
#
loop_
_entity.id
_entity.type
_entity.pdbx_description
1 polymer ?
#
loop_
_entity_poly.entity_id
_entity_poly.type
_entity_poly.pdbx_seq_one_letter_code
_entity_poly.pdbx_strand_id
1 'polypeptide(L)'
;MRPQGRRHRAGGGRPAVSGNLALRRYSWLKLGGEEFAVLLPQTGLYAALDVAERMRKVIAEALPSPESGMPVPVSVSIGVSTMRSSDDTIDALLNRADRALYQAKNSGRNQVRFATNE
;
A
#
# COMPACT_ATOMS: atom_id res chain seq x y z
N MET A 1 26.83 57.62 20.94
CA MET A 1 25.95 58.02 19.83
C MET A 1 25.65 56.78 18.97
N ARG A 2 24.46 56.18 19.12
CA ARG A 2 23.82 55.32 18.09
C ARG A 2 22.79 56.21 17.35
N PRO A 3 22.14 55.81 16.23
CA PRO A 3 22.21 54.58 15.42
C PRO A 3 22.31 54.87 13.89
N GLN A 4 22.32 53.84 13.03
CA GLN A 4 21.53 53.64 11.78
C GLN A 4 21.98 52.28 11.19
N GLY A 5 21.13 51.26 11.07
CA GLY A 5 20.27 50.98 9.89
C GLY A 5 21.10 50.29 8.80
N ARG A 6 20.86 49.10 8.27
CA ARG A 6 19.66 48.28 8.05
C ARG A 6 20.07 46.80 8.00
N ARG A 7 19.24 45.92 8.56
CA ARG A 7 19.25 44.49 8.23
C ARG A 7 18.29 44.27 7.05
N HIS A 8 18.82 43.85 5.90
CA HIS A 8 18.01 43.26 4.84
C HIS A 8 18.28 41.74 4.81
N ARG A 9 17.24 40.97 5.15
CA ARG A 9 17.07 39.59 4.71
C ARG A 9 16.74 39.61 3.22
N ALA A 10 17.29 38.66 2.46
CA ALA A 10 16.62 37.81 1.46
C ALA A 10 17.66 37.33 0.44
N GLY A 11 17.55 36.07 0.01
CA GLY A 11 18.28 35.57 -1.17
C GLY A 11 19.15 34.34 -0.97
N GLY A 12 18.92 33.53 0.06
CA GLY A 12 19.38 32.14 0.05
C GLY A 12 18.55 31.35 -0.97
N GLY A 13 18.92 31.45 -2.25
CA GLY A 13 18.37 30.62 -3.32
C GLY A 13 18.63 29.16 -2.98
N ARG A 14 17.62 28.48 -2.42
CA ARG A 14 17.63 27.02 -2.37
C ARG A 14 17.69 26.57 -3.84
N PRO A 15 18.62 25.69 -4.24
CA PRO A 15 18.48 25.08 -5.55
C PRO A 15 17.13 24.36 -5.53
N ALA A 16 16.23 24.76 -6.44
CA ALA A 16 15.07 23.97 -6.75
C ALA A 16 15.60 22.66 -7.32
N VAL A 17 15.68 21.63 -6.48
CA VAL A 17 15.89 20.27 -6.94
C VAL A 17 14.61 19.88 -7.65
N SER A 18 14.53 20.17 -8.94
CA SER A 18 13.68 19.44 -9.88
C SER A 18 14.23 18.03 -9.97
N GLY A 19 13.97 17.25 -8.93
CA GLY A 19 14.14 15.81 -8.96
C GLY A 19 12.87 15.24 -9.56
N ASN A 20 12.95 14.77 -10.80
CA ASN A 20 11.97 13.86 -11.35
C ASN A 20 12.05 12.57 -10.52
N LEU A 21 11.39 12.55 -9.37
CA LEU A 21 11.47 11.47 -8.40
C LEU A 21 10.60 10.34 -8.92
N ALA A 22 11.22 9.45 -9.68
CA ALA A 22 10.68 8.14 -9.96
C ALA A 22 10.36 7.45 -8.62
N LEU A 23 9.12 7.57 -8.16
CA LEU A 23 8.63 6.96 -6.93
C LEU A 23 8.52 5.44 -7.16
N ARG A 24 9.66 4.74 -7.08
CA ARG A 24 9.74 3.28 -6.91
C ARG A 24 9.38 2.85 -5.48
N ARG A 25 8.42 3.53 -4.84
CA ARG A 25 8.11 3.29 -3.44
C ARG A 25 6.76 2.59 -3.37
N TYR A 26 6.80 1.30 -3.08
CA TYR A 26 5.63 0.57 -2.59
C TYR A 26 5.04 1.36 -1.41
N SER A 27 3.73 1.56 -1.42
CA SER A 27 3.02 2.24 -0.33
C SER A 27 1.97 1.32 0.25
N TRP A 28 1.67 1.54 1.52
CA TRP A 28 0.61 0.82 2.22
C TRP A 28 -0.17 1.80 3.09
N LEU A 29 -1.43 1.46 3.33
CA LEU A 29 -2.41 2.29 4.01
C LEU A 29 -3.30 1.40 4.88
N LYS A 30 -3.63 1.87 6.09
CA LYS A 30 -4.73 1.31 6.88
C LYS A 30 -6.02 2.05 6.50
N LEU A 31 -7.00 1.32 5.98
CA LEU A 31 -8.28 1.89 5.52
C LEU A 31 -9.26 2.10 6.68
N GLY A 32 -9.19 1.23 7.70
CA GLY A 32 -10.06 1.25 8.88
C GLY A 32 -10.11 -0.14 9.51
N GLY A 33 -10.50 -0.25 10.79
CA GLY A 33 -10.63 -1.53 11.49
C GLY A 33 -9.38 -2.43 11.36
N GLU A 34 -9.54 -3.52 10.60
CA GLU A 34 -8.52 -4.54 10.31
C GLU A 34 -8.09 -4.54 8.83
N GLU A 35 -8.47 -3.52 8.07
CA GLU A 35 -8.31 -3.46 6.62
C GLU A 35 -7.10 -2.62 6.21
N PHE A 36 -6.30 -3.20 5.32
CA PHE A 36 -5.08 -2.61 4.79
C PHE A 36 -5.07 -2.70 3.26
N ALA A 37 -4.50 -1.70 2.61
CA ALA A 37 -4.23 -1.67 1.18
C ALA A 37 -2.73 -1.54 0.93
N VAL A 38 -2.25 -2.22 -0.11
CA VAL A 38 -0.88 -2.09 -0.62
C VAL A 38 -0.94 -1.69 -2.08
N LEU A 39 -0.26 -0.60 -2.44
CA LEU A 39 -0.15 -0.14 -3.82
C LEU A 39 1.22 -0.51 -4.37
N LEU A 40 1.22 -1.17 -5.53
CA LEU A 40 2.41 -1.64 -6.23
C LEU A 40 2.56 -0.91 -7.57
N PRO A 41 3.28 0.23 -7.64
CA PRO A 41 3.52 0.93 -8.89
C PRO A 41 4.23 0.05 -9.90
N GLN A 42 3.91 0.22 -11.18
CA GLN A 42 4.60 -0.46 -12.30
C GLN A 42 4.66 -2.00 -12.14
N THR A 43 3.66 -2.59 -11.47
CA THR A 43 3.63 -4.01 -11.15
C THR A 43 2.46 -4.67 -11.87
N GLY A 44 2.77 -5.65 -12.72
CA GLY A 44 1.76 -6.47 -13.41
C GLY A 44 1.13 -7.50 -12.48
N LEU A 45 0.07 -8.16 -12.96
CA LEU A 45 -0.76 -9.07 -12.14
C LEU A 45 0.05 -10.19 -11.50
N TYR A 46 0.88 -10.90 -12.27
CA TYR A 46 1.66 -12.03 -11.76
C TYR A 46 2.63 -11.61 -10.65
N ALA A 47 3.37 -10.51 -10.85
CA ALA A 47 4.26 -9.99 -9.83
C ALA A 47 3.50 -9.50 -8.58
N ALA A 48 2.30 -8.93 -8.75
CA ALA A 48 1.45 -8.54 -7.63
C ALA A 48 0.94 -9.76 -6.84
N LEU A 49 0.59 -10.85 -7.54
CA LEU A 49 0.20 -12.12 -6.94
C LEU A 49 1.35 -12.74 -6.13
N ASP A 50 2.57 -12.73 -6.65
CA ASP A 50 3.75 -13.24 -5.94
C ASP A 50 4.01 -12.47 -4.63
N VAL A 51 3.88 -11.13 -4.69
CA VAL A 51 3.99 -10.27 -3.51
C VAL A 51 2.89 -10.59 -2.49
N ALA A 52 1.64 -10.72 -2.95
CA ALA A 52 0.51 -11.04 -2.09
C ALA A 52 0.66 -12.41 -1.41
N GLU A 53 1.06 -13.45 -2.15
CA GLU A 53 1.27 -14.78 -1.58
C GLU A 53 2.42 -14.80 -0.57
N ARG A 54 3.49 -14.04 -0.84
CA ARG A 54 4.58 -13.88 0.12
C ARG A 54 4.09 -13.22 1.41
N MET A 55 3.31 -12.14 1.31
CA MET A 55 2.73 -11.48 2.48
C MET A 55 1.83 -12.42 3.27
N ARG A 56 0.95 -13.16 2.58
CA ARG A 56 0.05 -14.12 3.20
C ARG A 56 0.80 -15.19 4.00
N LYS A 57 1.86 -15.78 3.42
CA LYS A 57 2.69 -16.78 4.10
C LYS A 57 3.40 -16.21 5.32
N VAL A 58 4.09 -15.08 5.16
CA VAL A 58 4.82 -14.42 6.26
C VAL A 58 3.89 -14.08 7.42
N ILE A 59 2.68 -13.59 7.14
CA ILE A 59 1.71 -13.27 8.18
C ILE A 59 1.15 -14.53 8.84
N ALA A 60 0.86 -15.59 8.07
CA ALA A 60 0.38 -16.86 8.61
C ALA A 60 1.41 -17.59 9.48
N GLU A 61 2.69 -17.38 9.20
CA GLU A 61 3.82 -17.91 9.97
C GLU A 61 4.20 -16.99 11.15
N ALA A 62 3.77 -15.72 11.12
CA ALA A 62 3.95 -14.83 12.24
C ALA A 62 3.08 -15.31 13.40
N LEU A 63 3.73 -15.63 14.52
CA LEU A 63 3.10 -15.90 15.81
C LEU A 63 3.24 -14.65 16.68
N PRO A 64 2.46 -13.58 16.44
CA PRO A 64 2.56 -12.37 17.24
C PRO A 64 2.24 -12.70 18.70
N SER A 65 3.18 -12.39 19.58
CA SER A 65 3.02 -12.48 21.03
C SER A 65 2.65 -11.11 21.56
N PRO A 66 1.45 -10.93 22.15
CA PRO A 66 1.18 -9.75 22.96
C PRO A 66 2.18 -9.69 24.14
N GLU A 67 2.49 -8.50 24.64
CA GLU A 67 3.47 -8.28 25.74
C GLU A 67 3.23 -9.17 26.98
N SER A 68 1.99 -9.63 27.19
CA SER A 68 1.60 -10.45 28.34
C SER A 68 0.75 -11.69 27.96
N GLY A 69 0.84 -12.17 26.72
CA GLY A 69 -0.08 -13.20 26.20
C GLY A 69 0.59 -14.36 25.46
N MET A 70 -0.15 -15.45 25.29
CA MET A 70 0.23 -16.54 24.40
C MET A 70 0.25 -16.05 22.94
N PRO A 71 1.16 -16.56 22.09
CA PRO A 71 1.14 -16.24 20.68
C PRO A 71 -0.21 -16.61 20.05
N VAL A 72 -0.79 -15.68 19.31
CA VAL A 72 -2.08 -15.90 18.63
C VAL A 72 -1.83 -16.09 17.14
N PRO A 73 -2.23 -17.22 16.55
CA PRO A 73 -2.10 -17.39 15.10
C PRO A 73 -3.01 -16.39 14.39
N VAL A 74 -2.42 -15.65 13.46
CA VAL A 74 -3.14 -14.69 12.61
C VAL A 74 -2.97 -15.08 11.15
N SER A 75 -3.95 -14.74 10.31
CA SER A 75 -3.84 -14.93 8.86
C SER A 75 -4.49 -13.76 8.15
N VAL A 76 -4.18 -13.61 6.85
CA VAL A 76 -4.74 -12.57 6.00
C VAL A 76 -5.36 -13.18 4.76
N SER A 77 -6.47 -12.62 4.31
CA SER A 77 -7.00 -12.86 2.96
C SER A 77 -6.70 -11.62 2.12
N ILE A 78 -6.27 -11.79 0.88
CA ILE A 78 -5.83 -10.67 0.04
C ILE A 78 -6.56 -10.73 -1.30
N GLY A 79 -7.19 -9.61 -1.67
CA GLY A 79 -7.72 -9.39 -3.00
C GLY A 79 -6.75 -8.56 -3.84
N VAL A 80 -6.44 -9.03 -5.05
CA VAL A 80 -5.48 -8.39 -5.96
C VAL A 80 -6.20 -7.89 -7.21
N SER A 81 -5.88 -6.68 -7.64
CA SER A 81 -6.31 -6.13 -8.92
C SER A 81 -5.17 -5.32 -9.55
N THR A 82 -5.24 -5.14 -10.86
CA THR A 82 -4.33 -4.27 -11.61
C THR A 82 -5.09 -3.17 -12.30
N MET A 83 -4.42 -2.02 -12.50
CA MET A 83 -4.97 -0.90 -13.26
C MET A 83 -5.13 -1.35 -14.72
N ARG A 84 -6.32 -1.16 -15.27
CA ARG A 84 -6.67 -1.40 -16.67
C ARG A 84 -6.66 -0.07 -17.40
N SER A 85 -6.44 -0.11 -18.72
CA SER A 85 -6.50 1.10 -19.55
C SER A 85 -7.89 1.74 -19.58
N SER A 86 -8.93 0.96 -19.27
CA SER A 86 -10.33 1.41 -19.16
C SER A 86 -10.69 1.98 -17.79
N ASP A 87 -9.76 2.02 -16.83
CA ASP A 87 -10.04 2.59 -15.51
C ASP A 87 -9.90 4.10 -15.55
N ASP A 88 -11.01 4.79 -15.36
CA ASP A 88 -11.02 6.25 -15.25
C ASP A 88 -10.55 6.74 -13.86
N THR A 89 -10.67 5.88 -12.84
CA THR A 89 -10.34 6.22 -11.44
C THR A 89 -9.71 5.06 -10.69
N ILE A 90 -9.04 5.39 -9.58
CA ILE A 90 -8.51 4.40 -8.64
C ILE A 90 -9.62 3.62 -7.92
N ASP A 91 -10.83 4.17 -7.81
CA ASP A 91 -11.95 3.49 -7.17
C ASP A 91 -12.35 2.23 -7.92
N ALA A 92 -12.28 2.25 -9.26
CA ALA A 92 -12.54 1.06 -10.08
C ALA A 92 -11.53 -0.07 -9.78
N LEU A 93 -10.26 0.29 -9.58
CA LEU A 93 -9.20 -0.62 -9.18
C LEU A 93 -9.45 -1.22 -7.80
N LEU A 94 -9.75 -0.36 -6.82
CA LEU A 94 -9.99 -0.74 -5.43
C LEU A 94 -11.24 -1.62 -5.30
N ASN A 95 -12.34 -1.27 -5.96
CA ASN A 95 -13.57 -2.05 -5.98
C ASN A 95 -13.35 -3.47 -6.53
N ARG A 96 -12.48 -3.63 -7.54
CA ARG A 96 -12.11 -4.96 -8.04
C ARG A 96 -11.27 -5.74 -7.03
N ALA A 97 -10.34 -5.08 -6.35
CA ALA A 97 -9.53 -5.71 -5.30
C ALA A 97 -10.43 -6.18 -4.15
N ASP A 98 -11.40 -5.36 -3.74
CA ASP A 98 -12.35 -5.66 -2.68
C ASP A 98 -13.26 -6.84 -3.03
N ARG A 99 -13.81 -6.89 -4.26
CA ARG A 99 -14.56 -8.07 -4.73
C ARG A 99 -13.74 -9.35 -4.68
N ALA A 100 -12.48 -9.30 -5.10
CA ALA A 100 -11.58 -10.44 -5.01
C ALA A 100 -11.29 -10.83 -3.54
N LEU A 101 -11.09 -9.85 -2.66
CA LEU A 101 -10.93 -10.07 -1.22
C LEU A 101 -12.16 -10.74 -0.61
N TYR A 102 -13.35 -10.30 -0.99
CA TYR A 102 -14.61 -10.88 -0.55
C TYR A 102 -14.72 -12.35 -0.99
N GLN A 103 -14.35 -12.68 -2.23
CA GLN A 103 -14.27 -14.07 -2.70
C GLN A 103 -13.26 -14.90 -1.90
N ALA A 104 -12.10 -14.32 -1.54
CA ALA A 104 -11.11 -14.99 -0.71
C ALA A 104 -11.65 -15.29 0.69
N LYS A 105 -12.39 -14.34 1.29
CA LYS A 105 -13.04 -14.53 2.60
C LYS A 105 -14.11 -15.62 2.54
N ASN A 106 -14.93 -15.65 1.49
CA ASN A 106 -16.01 -16.64 1.32
C ASN A 106 -15.52 -18.04 0.94
N SER A 107 -14.34 -18.14 0.31
CA SER A 107 -13.79 -19.42 -0.14
C SER A 107 -12.83 -20.06 0.88
N GLY A 108 -12.96 -19.74 2.17
CA GLY A 108 -12.18 -20.36 3.25
C GLY A 108 -11.11 -19.48 3.93
N ARG A 109 -11.00 -18.19 3.56
CA ARG A 109 -9.98 -17.24 4.09
C ARG A 109 -8.55 -17.73 3.83
N ASN A 110 -7.56 -17.05 4.42
CA ASN A 110 -6.12 -17.35 4.33
C ASN A 110 -5.66 -17.71 2.91
N GLN A 111 -6.06 -16.91 1.93
CA GLN A 111 -5.74 -17.12 0.52
C GLN A 111 -5.70 -15.81 -0.25
N VAL A 112 -5.05 -15.84 -1.41
CA VAL A 112 -5.07 -14.75 -2.38
C VAL A 112 -6.09 -15.05 -3.47
N ARG A 113 -6.88 -14.04 -3.84
CA ARG A 113 -7.71 -14.05 -5.05
C ARG A 113 -7.40 -12.81 -5.86
N PHE A 114 -7.61 -12.89 -7.17
CA PHE A 114 -7.47 -11.74 -8.05
C PHE A 114 -8.77 -11.47 -8.81
N ALA A 115 -8.96 -10.22 -9.21
CA ALA A 115 -10.08 -9.84 -10.04
C ALA A 115 -9.97 -10.49 -11.43
N THR A 116 -10.94 -11.33 -11.76
CA THR A 116 -11.10 -11.86 -13.12
C THR A 116 -11.59 -10.74 -14.05
N ASN A 117 -11.27 -10.85 -15.34
CA ASN A 117 -11.91 -9.99 -16.34
C ASN A 117 -13.35 -10.46 -16.52
N GLU A 118 -14.29 -9.63 -16.11
CA GLU A 118 -15.66 -9.61 -16.64
C GLU A 118 -15.71 -8.61 -17.79
#